data_AF-A0A497GFB2-F1
#
_entry.id   AF-A0A497GFB2-F1
#
_cell.length_a   1.000
_cell.length_b   1.000
_cell.length_c   1.000
_cell.angle_alpha   90.00
_cell.angle_beta   90.00
_cell.angle_gamma   90.00
#
_symmetry.space_group_name_H-M   'P 1'
#
loop_
_entity.id
_entity.type
_entity.pdbx_description
1 polymer ?
#
loop_
_entity_poly.entity_id
_entity_poly.type
_entity_poly.pdbx_seq_one_letter_code
_entity_poly.pdbx_strand_id
1 'polypeptide(L)'
;MDRLFYKDEPNMTIEDVSSVVLRFKSKAIGSVTATIGAVPRFWWLKWSIVGSDAMLESEDSSAVRVYWSKTEPLRIEEYREIGRDPMLLNQRDLIEAIKEDRETRTPIREGVKTLELTFAAVRSAQEGKAAYLND
;
A
#
# COMPACT_ATOMS: atom_id res chain seq x y z
N MET A 1 -5.71 6.70 -20.35
CA MET A 1 -4.87 5.67 -19.68
C MET A 1 -5.08 4.39 -20.46
N ASP A 2 -4.03 3.61 -20.67
CA ASP A 2 -4.01 2.52 -21.63
C ASP A 2 -4.01 1.15 -20.94
N ARG A 3 -4.41 0.13 -21.69
CA ARG A 3 -4.34 -1.29 -21.29
C ARG A 3 -3.19 -1.97 -22.02
N LEU A 4 -2.35 -2.71 -21.29
CA LEU A 4 -1.23 -3.46 -21.86
C LEU A 4 -1.59 -4.92 -22.14
N PHE A 5 -2.36 -5.56 -21.26
CA PHE A 5 -2.70 -6.98 -21.29
C PHE A 5 -4.14 -7.23 -21.77
N TYR A 6 -5.12 -6.52 -21.20
CA TYR A 6 -6.55 -6.79 -21.40
C TYR A 6 -7.17 -5.92 -22.49
N LYS A 7 -6.49 -5.81 -23.64
CA LYS A 7 -6.93 -4.97 -24.78
C LYS A 7 -8.23 -5.45 -25.42
N ASP A 8 -8.44 -6.77 -25.41
CA ASP A 8 -9.60 -7.43 -26.03
C ASP A 8 -10.83 -7.50 -25.13
N GLU A 9 -10.76 -7.03 -23.88
CA GLU A 9 -11.90 -6.99 -22.95
C GLU A 9 -12.73 -5.71 -23.20
N PRO A 10 -13.88 -5.77 -23.89
CA PRO A 10 -14.57 -4.57 -24.38
C PRO A 10 -15.10 -3.67 -23.25
N ASN A 11 -15.38 -4.23 -22.08
CA ASN A 11 -15.96 -3.47 -20.95
C ASN A 11 -14.90 -2.90 -20.00
N MET A 12 -13.62 -3.19 -20.20
CA MET A 12 -12.55 -2.66 -19.37
C MET A 12 -12.13 -1.27 -19.87
N THR A 13 -12.54 -0.24 -19.14
CA THR A 13 -12.33 1.18 -19.49
C THR A 13 -11.20 1.85 -18.72
N ILE A 14 -10.57 1.14 -17.79
CA ILE A 14 -9.46 1.60 -16.95
C ILE A 14 -8.15 0.92 -17.36
N GLU A 15 -7.03 1.42 -16.86
CA GLU A 15 -5.72 0.80 -17.00
C GLU A 15 -5.63 -0.56 -16.28
N ASP A 16 -4.77 -1.45 -16.79
CA ASP A 16 -4.47 -2.75 -16.17
C ASP A 16 -3.10 -2.80 -15.49
N VAL A 17 -2.30 -1.74 -15.64
CA VAL A 17 -0.99 -1.55 -15.02
C VAL A 17 -0.85 -0.08 -14.64
N SER A 18 -0.33 0.18 -13.44
CA SER A 18 -0.04 1.53 -12.97
C SER A 18 1.23 1.58 -12.14
N SER A 19 1.88 2.75 -12.16
CA SER A 19 2.96 3.10 -11.23
C SER A 19 2.78 4.55 -10.80
N VAL A 20 2.78 4.78 -9.48
CA VAL A 20 2.53 6.08 -8.87
C VAL A 20 3.71 6.42 -7.98
N VAL A 21 4.41 7.51 -8.31
CA VAL A 21 5.49 8.04 -7.48
C VAL A 21 4.94 9.13 -6.56
N LEU A 22 5.20 8.98 -5.27
CA LEU A 22 4.69 9.85 -4.21
C LEU A 22 5.82 10.62 -3.57
N ARG A 23 5.56 11.88 -3.20
CA ARG A 23 6.39 12.66 -2.30
C ARG A 23 5.60 12.97 -1.04
N PHE A 24 6.02 12.41 0.08
CA PHE A 24 5.39 12.61 1.37
C PHE A 24 5.75 14.00 1.95
N LYS A 25 4.93 14.51 2.87
CA LYS A 25 5.23 15.77 3.61
C LYS A 25 6.61 15.72 4.29
N SER A 26 7.01 14.54 4.77
CA SER A 26 8.34 14.26 5.34
C SER A 26 9.49 14.30 4.33
N LYS A 27 9.23 14.58 3.05
CA LYS A 27 10.16 14.50 1.92
C LYS A 27 10.57 13.08 1.51
N ALA A 28 10.11 12.05 2.23
CA ALA A 28 10.24 10.67 1.77
C ALA A 28 9.63 10.52 0.37
N ILE A 29 10.16 9.59 -0.40
CA ILE A 29 9.65 9.22 -1.72
C ILE A 29 9.18 7.78 -1.65
N GLY A 30 7.99 7.53 -2.20
CA GLY A 30 7.44 6.19 -2.34
C GLY A 30 7.10 5.91 -3.79
N SER A 31 7.08 4.63 -4.16
CA SER A 31 6.51 4.17 -5.41
C SER A 31 5.52 3.05 -5.11
N VAL A 32 4.32 3.15 -5.69
CA VAL A 32 3.31 2.10 -5.65
C VAL A 32 3.10 1.64 -7.08
N THR A 33 3.35 0.35 -7.33
CA THR A 33 3.13 -0.26 -8.63
C THR A 33 2.07 -1.35 -8.48
N ALA A 34 1.10 -1.37 -9.38
CA ALA A 34 0.02 -2.34 -9.37
C ALA A 34 -0.22 -2.86 -10.79
N THR A 35 -0.64 -4.13 -10.87
CA THR A 35 -1.06 -4.76 -12.11
C THR A 35 -2.08 -5.84 -11.79
N ILE A 36 -3.08 -5.99 -12.67
CA ILE A 36 -4.00 -7.12 -12.64
C ILE A 36 -3.58 -8.24 -13.61
N GLY A 37 -2.48 -8.06 -14.35
CA GLY A 37 -1.92 -9.05 -15.29
C GLY A 37 -1.13 -10.19 -14.64
N ALA A 38 -1.41 -10.52 -13.38
CA ALA A 38 -0.75 -11.64 -12.70
C ALA A 38 -1.25 -13.00 -13.24
N VAL A 39 -0.46 -14.06 -13.05
CA VAL A 39 -0.90 -15.43 -13.36
C VAL A 39 -2.15 -15.78 -12.54
N PRO A 40 -3.12 -16.55 -13.08
CA PRO A 40 -4.35 -16.88 -12.36
C PRO A 40 -4.09 -17.48 -10.97
N ARG A 41 -4.92 -17.09 -9.99
CA ARG A 41 -4.84 -17.51 -8.58
C ARG A 41 -3.57 -17.11 -7.84
N PHE A 42 -2.79 -16.20 -8.40
CA PHE A 42 -1.62 -15.65 -7.75
C PHE A 42 -1.87 -14.19 -7.36
N TRP A 43 -1.60 -13.88 -6.09
CA TRP A 43 -1.60 -12.53 -5.57
C TRP A 43 -0.41 -12.38 -4.64
N TRP A 44 0.26 -11.24 -4.74
CA TRP A 44 1.32 -10.82 -3.84
C TRP A 44 1.10 -9.38 -3.39
N LEU A 45 1.47 -9.11 -2.15
CA LEU A 45 1.66 -7.76 -1.63
C LEU A 45 3.08 -7.74 -1.09
N LYS A 46 3.95 -6.98 -1.75
CA LYS A 46 5.34 -6.83 -1.37
C LYS A 46 5.65 -5.37 -1.17
N TRP A 47 6.43 -5.05 -0.16
CA TRP A 47 6.87 -3.69 0.10
C TRP A 47 8.21 -3.69 0.83
N SER A 48 8.93 -2.59 0.68
CA SER A 48 10.10 -2.28 1.49
C SER A 48 10.06 -0.82 1.92
N ILE A 49 10.63 -0.55 3.09
CA ILE A 49 10.81 0.80 3.61
C ILE A 49 12.28 0.92 3.98
N VAL A 50 12.96 1.91 3.41
CA VAL A 50 14.39 2.16 3.69
C VAL A 50 14.49 3.41 4.56
N GLY A 51 14.96 3.24 5.79
CA GLY A 51 15.28 4.30 6.72
C GLY A 51 16.78 4.38 7.03
N SER A 52 17.18 5.41 7.76
CA SER A 52 18.58 5.61 8.18
C SER A 52 19.09 4.59 9.20
N ASP A 53 18.19 4.03 10.01
CA ASP A 53 18.52 3.12 11.10
C ASP A 53 18.19 1.67 10.78
N ALA A 54 17.20 1.45 9.93
CA ALA A 54 16.81 0.12 9.48
C ALA A 54 16.15 0.16 8.11
N MET A 55 16.26 -0.96 7.40
CA MET A 55 15.42 -1.31 6.25
C MET A 55 14.41 -2.36 6.70
N LEU A 56 13.15 -2.20 6.28
CA LEU A 56 12.09 -3.18 6.45
C LEU A 56 11.73 -3.76 5.09
N GLU A 57 11.48 -5.06 5.04
CA GLU A 57 11.02 -5.76 3.85
C GLU A 57 9.91 -6.74 4.22
N SER A 58 8.89 -6.84 3.37
CA SER A 58 7.83 -7.81 3.49
C SER A 58 7.56 -8.42 2.11
N GLU A 59 7.76 -9.73 2.00
CA GLU A 59 7.55 -10.49 0.76
C GLU A 59 6.16 -11.14 0.69
N ASP A 60 5.45 -11.19 1.81
CA ASP A 60 4.09 -11.69 1.96
C ASP A 60 3.37 -10.96 3.10
N SER A 61 2.05 -11.11 3.20
CA SER A 61 1.22 -10.39 4.18
C SER A 61 1.44 -10.80 5.64
N SER A 62 2.23 -11.84 5.91
CA SER A 62 2.39 -12.47 7.23
C SER A 62 3.79 -12.32 7.81
N ALA A 63 4.73 -11.73 7.07
CA ALA A 63 6.13 -11.62 7.49
C ALA A 63 6.71 -10.23 7.23
N VAL A 64 7.53 -9.76 8.17
CA VAL A 64 8.41 -8.60 7.97
C VAL A 64 9.82 -8.94 8.44
N ARG A 65 10.81 -8.61 7.61
CA ARG A 65 12.22 -8.63 7.95
C ARG A 65 12.69 -7.22 8.30
N VAL A 66 13.50 -7.10 9.34
CA VAL A 66 14.12 -5.85 9.79
C VAL A 66 15.64 -6.01 9.70
N TYR A 67 16.26 -5.17 8.87
CA TYR A 67 17.70 -5.10 8.68
C TYR A 67 18.23 -3.88 9.43
N TRP A 68 18.98 -4.08 10.50
CA TRP A 68 19.48 -2.99 11.34
C TRP A 68 20.78 -2.41 10.76
N SER A 69 20.66 -1.28 10.07
CA SER A 69 21.72 -0.71 9.21
C SER A 69 22.99 -0.28 9.96
N LYS A 70 22.93 -0.13 11.28
CA LYS A 70 24.03 0.36 12.13
C LYS A 70 24.64 -0.71 13.03
N THR A 71 24.20 -1.96 12.92
CA THR A 71 24.68 -3.07 13.77
C THR A 71 25.73 -3.88 13.02
N GLU A 72 26.89 -4.10 13.65
CA GLU A 72 27.96 -4.98 13.16
C GLU A 72 28.23 -6.08 14.21
N PRO A 73 28.16 -7.39 13.85
CA PRO A 73 27.75 -7.91 12.55
C PRO A 73 26.30 -7.58 12.19
N LEU A 74 25.99 -7.56 10.89
CA LEU A 74 24.66 -7.25 10.38
C LEU A 74 23.59 -8.06 11.12
N ARG A 75 22.71 -7.35 11.85
CA ARG A 75 21.57 -7.95 12.54
C ARG A 75 20.34 -7.91 11.65
N ILE A 76 19.80 -9.10 11.37
CA ILE A 76 18.54 -9.29 10.65
C ILE A 76 17.57 -10.00 11.59
N GLU A 77 16.37 -9.46 11.71
CA GLU A 77 15.28 -10.06 12.47
C GLU A 77 14.09 -10.34 11.57
N GLU A 78 13.39 -11.43 11.83
CA GLU A 78 12.20 -11.80 11.06
C GLU A 78 11.03 -12.01 12.04
N TYR A 79 9.96 -11.26 11.80
CA TYR A 79 8.73 -11.35 12.56
C TYR A 79 7.67 -11.98 11.66
N ARG A 80 7.10 -13.11 12.10
CA ARG A 80 6.05 -13.83 11.38
C ARG A 80 4.81 -13.99 12.23
N GLU A 81 3.67 -13.74 11.61
CA GLU A 81 2.34 -13.98 12.21
C GLU A 81 1.49 -14.84 11.28
N ILE A 82 1.75 -16.15 11.31
CA ILE A 82 1.05 -17.11 10.45
C ILE A 82 -0.39 -17.32 10.97
N GLY A 83 -1.36 -17.26 10.05
CA GLY A 83 -2.77 -17.55 10.37
C GLY A 83 -3.51 -16.44 11.10
N ARG A 84 -2.89 -15.26 11.26
CA ARG A 84 -3.57 -14.09 11.79
C ARG A 84 -4.48 -13.50 10.70
N ASP A 85 -5.78 -13.48 10.96
CA ASP A 85 -6.77 -12.96 10.02
C ASP A 85 -6.97 -11.44 10.22
N PRO A 86 -6.48 -10.58 9.28
CA PRO A 86 -6.64 -9.14 9.40
C PRO A 86 -8.11 -8.68 9.31
N MET A 87 -8.98 -9.43 8.63
CA MET A 87 -10.40 -9.10 8.54
C MET A 87 -11.09 -9.33 9.88
N LEU A 88 -10.81 -10.45 10.54
CA LEU A 88 -11.30 -10.72 11.90
C LEU A 88 -10.83 -9.64 12.89
N LEU A 89 -9.58 -9.20 12.80
CA LEU A 89 -9.06 -8.13 13.66
C LEU A 89 -9.75 -6.79 13.40
N ASN A 90 -10.02 -6.46 12.14
CA ASN A 90 -10.73 -5.24 11.78
C ASN A 90 -12.17 -5.25 12.33
N GLN A 91 -12.88 -6.37 12.21
CA GLN A 91 -14.22 -6.53 12.79
C GLN A 91 -14.21 -6.42 14.32
N ARG A 92 -13.22 -7.02 14.98
CA ARG A 92 -13.04 -6.89 16.43
C ARG A 92 -12.79 -5.44 16.85
N ASP A 93 -11.93 -4.72 16.13
CA ASP A 93 -11.67 -3.30 16.42
C ASP A 93 -12.96 -2.47 16.30
N LEU A 94 -13.79 -2.71 15.29
CA LEU A 94 -15.08 -2.04 15.14
C LEU A 94 -16.02 -2.32 16.33
N ILE A 95 -16.14 -3.58 16.75
CA ILE A 95 -17.00 -3.97 17.87
C ILE A 95 -16.53 -3.32 19.17
N GLU A 96 -15.23 -3.35 19.45
CA GLU A 96 -14.69 -2.71 20.66
C GLU A 96 -14.80 -1.18 20.59
N ALA A 97 -14.61 -0.57 19.42
CA ALA A 97 -14.81 0.87 19.25
C ALA A 97 -16.24 1.31 19.61
N ILE A 98 -17.25 0.50 19.23
CA ILE A 98 -18.65 0.73 19.59
C ILE A 98 -18.86 0.57 21.10
N LYS A 99 -18.31 -0.50 21.69
CA LYS A 99 -18.50 -0.80 23.13
C LYS A 99 -17.84 0.25 24.03
N GLU A 100 -16.71 0.80 23.61
CA GLU A 100 -15.89 1.73 24.38
C GLU A 100 -16.15 3.20 24.02
N ASP A 101 -17.07 3.48 23.08
CA ASP A 101 -17.35 4.82 22.55
C ASP A 101 -16.08 5.57 22.10
N ARG A 102 -15.24 4.88 21.33
CA ARG A 102 -13.99 5.42 20.77
C ARG A 102 -13.97 5.36 19.25
N GLU A 103 -13.00 6.03 18.65
CA GLU A 103 -12.74 5.88 17.23
C GLU A 103 -12.22 4.47 16.90
N THR A 104 -12.56 3.99 15.70
CA THR A 104 -11.90 2.81 15.12
C THR A 104 -10.42 3.13 14.88
N ARG A 105 -9.58 2.09 14.86
CA ARG A 105 -8.15 2.20 14.55
C ARG A 105 -7.89 2.90 13.21
N THR A 106 -8.78 2.68 12.24
CA THR A 106 -8.76 3.34 10.93
C THR A 106 -10.13 3.98 10.67
N PRO A 107 -10.32 5.25 11.06
CA PRO A 107 -11.58 5.95 10.87
C PRO A 107 -11.80 6.35 9.41
N ILE A 108 -13.05 6.60 9.02
CA ILE A 108 -13.45 6.85 7.62
C ILE A 108 -12.68 8.00 6.96
N ARG A 109 -12.24 9.00 7.73
CA ARG A 109 -11.40 10.12 7.25
C ARG A 109 -10.09 9.66 6.61
N GLU A 110 -9.51 8.53 7.05
CA GLU A 110 -8.32 7.98 6.41
C GLU A 110 -8.65 7.42 5.02
N GLY A 111 -9.84 6.85 4.85
CA GLY A 111 -10.36 6.44 3.54
C GLY A 111 -10.55 7.62 2.58
N VAL A 112 -11.00 8.78 3.08
CA VAL A 112 -11.12 10.01 2.28
C VAL A 112 -9.75 10.45 1.76
N LYS A 113 -8.72 10.48 2.61
CA LYS A 113 -7.36 10.83 2.19
C LYS A 113 -6.80 9.88 1.13
N THR A 114 -7.06 8.58 1.27
CA THR A 114 -6.65 7.59 0.25
C THR A 114 -7.40 7.80 -1.07
N LEU A 115 -8.69 8.14 -1.03
CA LEU A 115 -9.47 8.43 -2.24
C LEU A 115 -8.96 9.69 -2.96
N GLU A 116 -8.63 10.75 -2.22
CA GLU A 116 -8.03 11.97 -2.77
C GLU A 116 -6.71 11.65 -3.48
N LEU A 117 -5.87 10.80 -2.87
CA LEU A 117 -4.64 10.32 -3.49
C LEU A 117 -4.90 9.57 -4.80
N THR A 118 -5.91 8.69 -4.84
CA THR A 118 -6.29 7.97 -6.07
C THR A 118 -6.73 8.94 -7.17
N PHE A 119 -7.55 9.95 -6.86
CA PHE A 119 -7.94 10.96 -7.85
C PHE A 119 -6.75 11.78 -8.35
N ALA A 120 -5.81 12.13 -7.48
CA ALA A 120 -4.59 12.82 -7.89
C ALA A 120 -3.71 11.95 -8.81
N ALA A 121 -3.60 10.66 -8.54
CA ALA A 121 -2.87 9.72 -9.41
C ALA A 121 -3.51 9.63 -10.81
N VAL A 122 -4.84 9.47 -10.87
CA VAL A 122 -5.59 9.44 -12.15
C VAL A 122 -5.41 10.74 -12.92
N ARG A 123 -5.55 11.89 -12.24
CA ARG A 123 -5.33 13.21 -12.86
C ARG A 123 -3.90 13.37 -13.38
N SER A 124 -2.91 12.95 -12.61
CA SER A 124 -1.50 13.01 -13.00
C SER A 124 -1.24 12.19 -14.27
N ALA A 125 -1.81 10.98 -14.36
CA ALA A 125 -1.70 10.13 -15.52
C ALA A 125 -2.38 10.71 -16.77
N GLN A 126 -3.51 11.40 -16.61
CA GLN A 126 -4.23 12.06 -17.70
C GLN A 126 -3.50 13.33 -18.20
N GLU A 127 -2.95 14.12 -17.29
CA GLU A 127 -2.33 15.41 -17.62
C GLU A 127 -0.83 15.31 -17.92
N GLY A 128 -0.19 14.17 -17.65
CA GLY A 128 1.25 13.96 -17.87
C GLY A 128 2.15 14.80 -16.95
N LYS A 129 1.63 15.25 -15.81
CA LYS A 129 2.36 16.09 -14.83
C LYS A 129 2.01 15.71 -13.41
N ALA A 130 2.82 16.14 -12.45
CA ALA A 130 2.56 15.88 -11.04
C ALA A 130 1.25 16.55 -10.59
N ALA A 131 0.43 15.81 -9.84
CA ALA A 131 -0.71 16.35 -9.10
C ALA A 131 -0.32 16.63 -7.65
N TYR A 132 -0.90 17.67 -7.06
CA TYR A 132 -0.65 18.07 -5.68
C TYR A 132 -1.94 17.89 -4.88
N LEU A 133 -1.80 17.29 -3.69
CA LEU A 133 -2.88 17.21 -2.72
C LEU A 133 -2.85 18.47 -1.85
N ASN A 134 -4.01 19.04 -1.60
CA ASN A 134 -4.15 20.14 -0.64
C ASN A 134 -4.04 19.59 0.79
N ASP A 135 -3.59 20.44 1.70
CA ASP A 135 -3.46 20.12 3.12
C ASP A 135 -4.80 20.18 3.87
#